data_AF-A0A286TYI4-F1
#
_entry.id   AF-A0A286TYI4-F1
#
_cell.length_a   1.000
_cell.length_b   1.000
_cell.length_c   1.000
_cell.angle_alpha   90.00
_cell.angle_beta   90.00
_cell.angle_gamma   90.00
#
_symmetry.space_group_name_H-M   'P 1'
#
loop_
_entity.id
_entity.type
_entity.pdbx_description
1 polymer ?
#
loop_
_entity_poly.entity_id
_entity_poly.type
_entity_poly.pdbx_seq_one_letter_code
_entity_poly.pdbx_strand_id
1 'polypeptide(L)'
;MDNLISSKIDHKNIGLVKTLYQLRQDLDVYCLIAVNAGRMHQKNIGKCFFGYVQQLSIISIALGICKIFENETRNELNSISGVLRHIINTASSKLNHKKLDEFIQKYDGSSNNNDTISALSSTVTGFVKKYNKELEAFKTFRDKKVAHSEYRFETDSLPSFDVMEKLFNFGLDFYSLVSENLVRVVPCNLNAKRNVKFDLKGILEKLGLEEIKMEMK
;
A
#
# COMPACT_ATOMS: atom_id res chain seq x y z
N MET A 1 -4.38 -33.86 6.59
CA MET A 1 -3.20 -33.15 7.13
C MET A 1 -3.21 -31.77 6.49
N ASP A 2 -4.22 -30.96 6.80
CA ASP A 2 -4.58 -29.79 5.97
C ASP A 2 -4.23 -28.45 6.67
N ASN A 3 -3.51 -28.50 7.79
CA ASN A 3 -3.28 -27.34 8.67
C ASN A 3 -1.95 -26.59 8.45
N LEU A 4 -1.10 -27.03 7.52
CA LEU A 4 0.24 -26.43 7.31
C LEU A 4 0.29 -25.40 6.18
N ILE A 5 -0.58 -25.50 5.18
CA ILE A 5 -0.62 -24.57 4.04
C ILE A 5 -1.26 -23.24 4.45
N SER A 6 -2.32 -23.30 5.26
CA SER A 6 -2.98 -22.13 5.85
C SER A 6 -1.99 -21.30 6.67
N SER A 7 -1.28 -21.89 7.64
CA SER A 7 -0.55 -21.09 8.64
C SER A 7 0.53 -20.14 8.11
N LYS A 8 1.30 -20.53 7.08
CA LYS A 8 2.36 -19.67 6.51
C LYS A 8 1.82 -18.60 5.56
N ILE A 9 0.91 -18.97 4.65
CA ILE A 9 0.24 -18.00 3.77
C ILE A 9 -0.57 -17.02 4.64
N ASP A 10 -1.29 -17.51 5.64
CA ASP A 10 -2.02 -16.71 6.61
C ASP A 10 -1.10 -15.73 7.32
N HIS A 11 0.06 -16.19 7.85
CA HIS A 11 0.99 -15.31 8.54
C HIS A 11 1.50 -14.18 7.64
N LYS A 12 1.91 -14.51 6.41
CA LYS A 12 2.38 -13.49 5.46
C LYS A 12 1.28 -12.56 5.01
N ASN A 13 0.09 -13.07 4.73
CA ASN A 13 -1.06 -12.28 4.32
C ASN A 13 -1.56 -11.36 5.46
N ILE A 14 -1.50 -11.82 6.72
CA ILE A 14 -1.74 -11.01 7.93
C ILE A 14 -0.67 -9.92 8.07
N GLY A 15 0.60 -10.24 7.83
CA GLY A 15 1.66 -9.24 7.83
C GLY A 15 1.48 -8.19 6.73
N LEU A 16 1.03 -8.61 5.55
CA LEU A 16 0.74 -7.74 4.42
C LEU A 16 -0.41 -6.78 4.76
N VAL A 17 -1.53 -7.28 5.30
CA VAL A 17 -2.67 -6.42 5.64
C VAL A 17 -2.34 -5.42 6.75
N LYS A 18 -1.49 -5.78 7.72
CA LYS A 18 -1.01 -4.83 8.74
C LYS A 18 -0.22 -3.68 8.10
N THR A 19 0.62 -4.00 7.12
CA THR A 19 1.40 -3.00 6.36
C THR A 19 0.47 -2.12 5.53
N LEU A 20 -0.51 -2.70 4.84
CA LEU A 20 -1.52 -1.97 4.08
C LEU A 20 -2.39 -1.07 4.96
N TYR A 21 -2.80 -1.55 6.14
CA TYR A 21 -3.57 -0.74 7.09
C TYR A 21 -2.79 0.49 7.52
N GLN A 22 -1.52 0.34 7.89
CA GLN A 22 -0.66 1.48 8.26
C GLN A 22 -0.50 2.45 7.08
N LEU A 23 -0.19 1.92 5.89
CA LEU A 23 -0.05 2.73 4.67
C LEU A 23 -1.32 3.54 4.38
N ARG A 24 -2.52 2.96 4.54
CA ARG A 24 -3.79 3.69 4.36
C ARG A 24 -3.93 4.87 5.31
N GLN A 25 -3.58 4.69 6.59
CA GLN A 25 -3.64 5.78 7.57
C GLN A 25 -2.62 6.88 7.21
N ASP A 26 -1.40 6.50 6.82
CA ASP A 26 -0.36 7.47 6.46
C ASP A 26 -0.73 8.28 5.21
N LEU A 27 -1.31 7.63 4.20
CA LEU A 27 -1.85 8.30 3.00
C LEU A 27 -2.97 9.28 3.36
N ASP A 28 -3.86 8.90 4.27
CA ASP A 28 -4.95 9.77 4.72
C ASP A 28 -4.44 11.01 5.46
N VAL A 29 -3.46 10.84 6.36
CA VAL A 29 -2.81 11.96 7.05
C VAL A 29 -2.11 12.88 6.07
N TYR A 30 -1.27 12.30 5.19
CA TYR A 30 -0.52 13.07 4.20
C TYR A 30 -1.47 13.88 3.28
N CYS A 31 -2.50 13.23 2.74
CA CYS A 31 -3.50 13.86 1.89
C CYS A 31 -4.19 15.01 2.60
N LEU A 32 -4.71 14.77 3.81
CA LEU A 32 -5.52 15.74 4.52
C LEU A 32 -4.72 17.00 4.91
N ILE A 33 -3.45 16.83 5.30
CA ILE A 33 -2.55 17.97 5.54
C ILE A 33 -2.25 18.69 4.22
N ALA A 34 -1.88 17.96 3.17
CA ALA A 34 -1.48 18.55 1.89
C ALA A 34 -2.59 19.41 1.26
N VAL A 35 -3.82 18.91 1.20
CA VAL A 35 -4.94 19.63 0.56
C VAL A 35 -5.41 20.85 1.35
N ASN A 36 -5.07 20.92 2.64
CA ASN A 36 -5.42 22.03 3.53
C ASN A 36 -4.22 22.93 3.89
N ALA A 37 -3.01 22.62 3.44
CA ALA A 37 -1.78 23.32 3.83
C ALA A 37 -1.84 24.84 3.64
N GLY A 38 -2.41 25.30 2.50
CA GLY A 38 -2.57 26.73 2.23
C GLY A 38 -3.50 27.43 3.24
N ARG A 39 -4.62 26.78 3.62
CA ARG A 39 -5.58 27.31 4.60
C ARG A 39 -4.98 27.30 6.01
N MET A 40 -4.28 26.22 6.36
CA MET A 40 -3.57 26.10 7.63
C MET A 40 -2.50 27.19 7.76
N HIS A 41 -1.79 27.49 6.67
CA HIS A 41 -0.82 28.57 6.62
C HIS A 41 -1.47 29.95 6.84
N GLN A 42 -2.57 30.25 6.14
CA GLN A 42 -3.30 31.51 6.27
C GLN A 42 -3.83 31.75 7.69
N LYS A 43 -4.33 30.68 8.35
CA LYS A 43 -4.85 30.75 9.72
C LYS A 43 -3.77 30.55 10.82
N ASN A 44 -2.50 30.45 10.44
CA ASN A 44 -1.37 30.17 11.36
C ASN A 44 -1.58 28.91 12.24
N ILE A 45 -2.24 27.89 11.70
CA ILE A 45 -2.56 26.65 12.42
C ILE A 45 -1.38 25.68 12.30
N GLY A 46 -0.68 25.46 13.41
CA GLY A 46 0.25 24.35 13.60
C GLY A 46 1.30 24.16 12.50
N LYS A 47 1.73 25.24 11.83
CA LYS A 47 2.59 25.20 10.62
C LYS A 47 3.76 24.22 10.75
N CYS A 48 4.55 24.34 11.81
CA CYS A 48 5.71 23.47 12.04
C CYS A 48 5.29 22.04 12.41
N PHE A 49 4.26 21.89 13.25
CA PHE A 49 3.77 20.59 13.68
C PHE A 49 3.23 19.77 12.51
N PHE A 50 2.32 20.33 11.72
CA PHE A 50 1.74 19.62 10.58
C PHE A 50 2.71 19.43 9.43
N GLY A 51 3.67 20.36 9.23
CA GLY A 51 4.79 20.12 8.31
C GLY A 51 5.64 18.92 8.73
N TYR A 52 5.93 18.79 10.02
CA TYR A 52 6.66 17.63 10.56
C TYR A 52 5.85 16.33 10.44
N VAL A 53 4.55 16.35 10.79
CA VAL A 53 3.68 15.18 10.64
C VAL A 53 3.58 14.74 9.18
N GLN A 54 3.40 15.67 8.25
CA GLN A 54 3.37 15.37 6.81
C GLN A 54 4.69 14.74 6.34
N GLN A 55 5.83 15.22 6.84
CA GLN A 55 7.14 14.65 6.54
C GLN A 55 7.30 13.22 7.09
N LEU A 56 6.82 12.96 8.30
CA LEU A 56 6.83 11.60 8.84
C LEU A 56 5.91 10.67 8.05
N SER A 57 4.71 11.15 7.68
CA SER A 57 3.78 10.36 6.86
C SER A 57 4.38 9.99 5.51
N ILE A 58 5.06 10.91 4.81
CA ILE A 58 5.67 10.58 3.51
C ILE A 58 6.81 9.57 3.63
N ILE A 59 7.59 9.64 4.72
CA ILE A 59 8.62 8.64 5.02
C ILE A 59 7.98 7.27 5.28
N SER A 60 6.92 7.22 6.08
CA SER A 60 6.20 5.99 6.39
C SER A 60 5.55 5.39 5.13
N ILE A 61 4.96 6.22 4.26
CA ILE A 61 4.41 5.80 2.96
C ILE A 61 5.49 5.12 2.11
N ALA A 62 6.65 5.77 1.95
CA ALA A 62 7.75 5.22 1.15
C ALA A 62 8.23 3.86 1.69
N LEU A 63 8.35 3.74 3.01
CA LEU A 63 8.70 2.48 3.68
C LEU A 63 7.64 1.39 3.48
N GLY A 64 6.35 1.76 3.60
CA GLY A 64 5.23 0.85 3.41
C GLY A 64 5.18 0.31 1.99
N ILE A 65 5.30 1.18 0.99
CA ILE A 65 5.35 0.79 -0.43
C ILE A 65 6.54 -0.12 -0.69
N CYS A 66 7.74 0.23 -0.20
CA CYS A 66 8.90 -0.65 -0.33
C CYS A 66 8.61 -2.04 0.25
N LYS A 67 8.11 -2.13 1.50
CA LYS A 67 7.81 -3.42 2.15
C LYS A 67 6.78 -4.27 1.37
N ILE A 68 5.79 -3.65 0.75
CA ILE A 68 4.75 -4.35 -0.01
C ILE A 68 5.30 -4.94 -1.31
N PHE A 69 6.18 -4.22 -2.01
CA PHE A 69 6.65 -4.56 -3.36
C PHE A 69 8.09 -5.09 -3.44
N GLU A 70 8.81 -5.14 -2.33
CA GLU A 70 10.18 -5.64 -2.31
C GLU A 70 10.26 -7.15 -2.58
N ASN A 71 11.29 -7.54 -3.32
CA ASN A 71 11.58 -8.94 -3.59
C ASN A 71 12.21 -9.60 -2.36
N GLU A 72 11.74 -10.78 -2.00
CA GLU A 72 12.37 -11.59 -0.95
C GLU A 72 13.74 -12.09 -1.42
N THR A 73 14.81 -11.47 -0.93
CA THR A 73 16.20 -11.88 -1.20
C THR A 73 16.88 -12.56 -0.02
N ARG A 74 16.56 -12.20 1.24
CA ARG A 74 17.19 -12.76 2.46
C ARG A 74 16.27 -12.90 3.67
N ASN A 75 15.32 -11.99 3.87
CA ASN A 75 14.35 -12.05 4.96
C ASN A 75 12.98 -12.49 4.42
N GLU A 76 12.25 -13.30 5.18
CA GLU A 76 10.84 -13.65 4.90
C GLU A 76 9.97 -12.40 5.07
N LEU A 77 9.90 -11.54 4.05
CA LEU A 77 9.08 -10.34 4.08
C LEU A 77 7.61 -10.69 3.90
N ASN A 78 6.73 -9.92 4.55
CA ASN A 78 5.29 -10.03 4.36
C ASN A 78 4.85 -9.17 3.16
N SER A 79 5.46 -9.43 2.00
CA SER A 79 5.28 -8.69 0.74
C SER A 79 4.40 -9.47 -0.24
N ILE A 80 3.97 -8.82 -1.32
CA ILE A 80 3.22 -9.46 -2.42
C ILE A 80 4.04 -10.61 -3.01
N SER A 81 5.33 -10.39 -3.26
CA SER A 81 6.23 -11.41 -3.81
C SER A 81 6.38 -12.61 -2.86
N GLY A 82 6.47 -12.35 -1.54
CA GLY A 82 6.52 -13.38 -0.52
C GLY A 82 5.25 -14.21 -0.47
N VAL A 83 4.07 -13.57 -0.43
CA VAL A 83 2.78 -14.28 -0.47
C VAL A 83 2.66 -15.11 -1.76
N LEU A 84 2.94 -14.52 -2.92
CA LEU A 84 2.86 -15.18 -4.22
C LEU A 84 3.76 -16.41 -4.32
N ARG A 85 4.99 -16.34 -3.81
CA ARG A 85 5.93 -17.47 -3.77
C ARG A 85 5.34 -18.66 -3.02
N HIS A 86 4.67 -18.41 -1.89
CA HIS A 86 4.04 -19.49 -1.14
C HIS A 86 2.80 -20.05 -1.85
N ILE A 87 2.00 -19.20 -2.50
CA ILE A 87 0.84 -19.63 -3.30
C ILE A 87 1.29 -20.59 -4.41
N ILE A 88 2.31 -20.21 -5.20
CA ILE A 88 2.86 -21.03 -6.29
C ILE A 88 3.29 -22.40 -5.78
N ASN A 89 3.94 -22.45 -4.62
CA ASN A 89 4.50 -23.68 -4.08
C ASN A 89 3.48 -24.60 -3.38
N THR A 90 2.26 -24.13 -3.10
CA THR A 90 1.33 -24.89 -2.22
C THR A 90 -0.13 -24.94 -2.65
N ALA A 91 -0.61 -24.05 -3.53
CA ALA A 91 -2.05 -23.84 -3.73
C ALA A 91 -2.49 -24.09 -5.18
N SER A 92 -2.26 -25.29 -5.74
CA SER A 92 -2.64 -25.60 -7.13
C SER A 92 -4.11 -25.99 -7.36
N SER A 93 -5.00 -26.06 -6.36
CA SER A 93 -6.31 -26.74 -6.55
C SER A 93 -7.59 -26.05 -6.06
N LYS A 94 -7.57 -24.83 -5.49
CA LYS A 94 -8.79 -24.21 -4.91
C LYS A 94 -8.92 -22.67 -5.05
N LEU A 95 -8.54 -22.09 -6.19
CA LEU A 95 -8.78 -20.66 -6.44
C LEU A 95 -10.18 -20.44 -7.06
N ASN A 96 -10.95 -19.44 -6.59
CA ASN A 96 -12.16 -19.01 -7.30
C ASN A 96 -11.75 -18.25 -8.56
N HIS A 97 -11.96 -18.88 -9.72
CA HIS A 97 -11.55 -18.35 -11.01
C HIS A 97 -12.15 -16.95 -11.29
N LYS A 98 -13.39 -16.67 -10.88
CA LYS A 98 -14.06 -15.40 -11.20
C LYS A 98 -13.34 -14.17 -10.62
N LYS A 99 -13.03 -14.18 -9.33
CA LYS A 99 -12.38 -13.03 -8.67
C LYS A 99 -10.95 -12.81 -9.14
N LEU A 100 -10.29 -13.91 -9.50
CA LEU A 100 -8.97 -13.84 -10.08
C LEU A 100 -9.01 -13.26 -11.50
N ASP A 101 -9.98 -13.66 -12.33
CA ASP A 101 -10.17 -13.08 -13.65
C ASP A 101 -10.47 -11.56 -13.55
N GLU A 102 -11.31 -11.14 -12.62
CA GLU A 102 -11.58 -9.72 -12.33
C GLU A 102 -10.29 -8.96 -11.94
N PHE A 103 -9.45 -9.55 -11.08
CA PHE A 103 -8.16 -8.98 -10.71
C PHE A 103 -7.20 -8.88 -11.90
N ILE A 104 -7.09 -9.94 -12.70
CA ILE A 104 -6.23 -10.00 -13.89
C ILE A 104 -6.67 -8.93 -14.89
N GLN A 105 -7.98 -8.85 -15.19
CA GLN A 105 -8.52 -7.85 -16.11
C GLN A 105 -8.30 -6.42 -15.61
N LYS A 106 -8.53 -6.15 -14.31
CA LYS A 106 -8.35 -4.83 -13.70
C LYS A 106 -6.92 -4.30 -13.84
N TYR A 107 -5.93 -5.20 -13.85
CA TYR A 107 -4.51 -4.84 -13.89
C TYR A 107 -3.82 -5.21 -15.20
N ASP A 108 -4.58 -5.32 -16.30
CA ASP A 108 -4.08 -5.55 -17.66
C ASP A 108 -3.24 -6.84 -17.77
N GLY A 109 -3.56 -7.87 -16.98
CA GLY A 109 -2.90 -9.17 -17.01
C GLY A 109 -3.32 -10.03 -18.20
N SER A 110 -2.45 -10.96 -18.61
CA SER A 110 -2.76 -11.90 -19.70
C SER A 110 -3.74 -12.97 -19.24
N SER A 111 -4.92 -13.01 -19.87
CA SER A 111 -5.92 -14.08 -19.72
C SER A 111 -5.59 -15.35 -20.52
N ASN A 112 -4.55 -15.32 -21.36
CA ASN A 112 -4.19 -16.43 -22.27
C ASN A 112 -3.46 -17.60 -21.59
N ASN A 113 -3.31 -17.58 -20.26
CA ASN A 113 -2.62 -18.64 -19.55
C ASN A 113 -3.61 -19.72 -19.11
N ASN A 114 -3.42 -20.95 -19.60
CA ASN A 114 -4.15 -22.13 -19.13
C ASN A 114 -3.91 -22.44 -17.64
N ASP A 115 -2.88 -21.83 -17.04
CA ASP A 115 -2.62 -21.87 -15.60
C ASP A 115 -2.92 -20.52 -14.94
N THR A 116 -3.92 -20.56 -14.09
CA THR A 116 -4.44 -19.47 -13.27
C THR A 116 -3.39 -18.85 -12.34
N ILE A 117 -2.46 -19.65 -11.80
CA ILE A 117 -1.37 -19.14 -10.94
C ILE A 117 -0.33 -18.40 -11.78
N SER A 118 0.03 -18.94 -12.93
CA SER A 118 0.92 -18.27 -13.89
C SER A 118 0.34 -16.95 -14.39
N ALA A 119 -0.99 -16.86 -14.59
CA ALA A 119 -1.69 -15.62 -14.92
C ALA A 119 -1.58 -14.57 -13.79
N LEU A 120 -1.81 -14.97 -12.54
CA LEU A 120 -1.64 -14.10 -11.37
C LEU A 120 -0.20 -13.58 -11.27
N SER A 121 0.78 -14.48 -11.36
CA SER A 121 2.20 -14.13 -11.28
C SER A 121 2.62 -13.17 -12.40
N SER A 122 2.14 -13.40 -13.62
CA SER A 122 2.38 -12.52 -14.76
C SER A 122 1.75 -11.14 -14.57
N THR A 123 0.56 -11.08 -13.99
CA THR A 123 -0.14 -9.82 -13.67
C THR A 123 0.63 -9.01 -12.64
N VAL A 124 1.07 -9.65 -11.54
CA VAL A 124 1.91 -9.00 -10.52
C VAL A 124 3.21 -8.49 -11.14
N THR A 125 3.88 -9.31 -11.94
CA THR A 125 5.14 -8.93 -12.61
C THR A 125 4.93 -7.76 -13.57
N GLY A 126 3.85 -7.80 -14.36
CA GLY A 126 3.48 -6.72 -15.29
C GLY A 126 3.21 -5.41 -14.57
N PHE A 127 2.48 -5.46 -13.45
CA PHE A 127 2.21 -4.27 -12.63
C PHE A 127 3.50 -3.70 -12.02
N VAL A 128 4.36 -4.53 -11.43
CA VAL A 128 5.66 -4.09 -10.88
C VAL A 128 6.53 -3.47 -11.96
N LYS A 129 6.56 -4.06 -13.17
CA LYS A 129 7.30 -3.53 -14.31
C LYS A 129 6.75 -2.16 -14.76
N LYS A 130 5.42 -2.01 -14.79
CA LYS A 130 4.73 -0.76 -15.17
C LYS A 130 5.10 0.41 -14.25
N TYR A 131 5.28 0.14 -12.94
CA TYR A 131 5.64 1.15 -11.93
C TYR A 131 7.09 1.05 -11.45
N ASN A 132 7.98 0.42 -12.23
CA ASN A 132 9.35 0.16 -11.78
C ASN A 132 10.11 1.45 -11.45
N LYS A 133 9.94 2.50 -12.26
CA LYS A 133 10.60 3.80 -12.04
C LYS A 133 10.19 4.40 -10.70
N GLU A 134 8.90 4.37 -10.40
CA GLU A 134 8.31 4.90 -9.17
C GLU A 134 8.74 4.08 -7.95
N LEU A 135 8.76 2.76 -8.07
CA LEU A 135 9.24 1.86 -7.02
C LEU A 135 10.74 2.06 -6.73
N GLU A 136 11.57 2.26 -7.75
CA GLU A 136 12.99 2.59 -7.57
C GLU A 136 13.21 3.98 -6.93
N ALA A 137 12.33 4.94 -7.21
CA ALA A 137 12.35 6.23 -6.53
C ALA A 137 12.07 6.09 -5.03
N PHE A 138 11.07 5.29 -4.65
CA PHE A 138 10.79 4.99 -3.23
C PHE A 138 11.96 4.27 -2.55
N LYS A 139 12.60 3.30 -3.21
CA LYS A 139 13.78 2.60 -2.67
C LYS A 139 14.95 3.56 -2.47
N THR A 140 15.25 4.37 -3.48
CA THR A 140 16.31 5.39 -3.40
C THR A 140 16.06 6.37 -2.27
N PHE A 141 14.82 6.84 -2.13
CA PHE A 141 14.42 7.71 -1.03
C PHE A 141 14.60 7.03 0.33
N ARG A 142 14.12 5.80 0.50
CA ARG A 142 14.31 5.00 1.72
C ARG A 142 15.79 4.89 2.07
N ASP A 143 16.62 4.48 1.12
CA ASP A 143 18.04 4.22 1.37
C ASP A 143 18.77 5.51 1.78
N LYS A 144 18.51 6.62 1.09
CA LYS A 144 19.16 7.91 1.41
C LYS A 144 18.63 8.59 2.67
N LYS A 145 17.30 8.67 2.85
CA LYS A 145 16.69 9.35 4.00
C LYS A 145 16.67 8.52 5.27
N VAL A 146 16.40 7.22 5.16
CA VAL A 146 16.21 6.36 6.34
C VAL A 146 17.51 5.67 6.73
N ALA A 147 18.26 5.11 5.77
CA ALA A 147 19.50 4.40 6.10
C ALA A 147 20.72 5.34 6.23
N HIS A 148 20.81 6.37 5.40
CA HIS A 148 21.96 7.30 5.41
C HIS A 148 21.69 8.63 6.12
N SER A 149 20.47 8.87 6.61
CA SER A 149 20.08 10.10 7.31
C SER A 149 20.49 11.39 6.58
N GLU A 150 20.47 11.38 5.24
CA GLU A 150 20.88 12.53 4.45
C GLU A 150 19.92 13.71 4.69
N TYR A 151 20.36 14.69 5.48
CA TYR A 151 19.53 15.81 5.91
C TYR A 151 18.97 16.66 4.75
N ARG A 152 19.59 16.63 3.56
CA ARG A 152 19.22 17.46 2.39
C ARG A 152 18.57 16.72 1.22
N PHE A 153 18.23 15.43 1.34
CA PHE A 153 17.57 14.75 0.23
C PHE A 153 16.17 15.33 -0.02
N GLU A 154 15.94 15.83 -1.24
CA GLU A 154 14.69 16.47 -1.63
C GLU A 154 13.57 15.44 -1.83
N THR A 155 12.40 15.72 -1.24
CA THR A 155 11.19 14.91 -1.39
C THR A 155 10.58 14.99 -2.79
N ASP A 156 11.01 15.95 -3.61
CA ASP A 156 10.47 16.22 -4.95
C ASP A 156 10.77 15.09 -5.96
N SER A 157 11.63 14.15 -5.57
CA SER A 157 11.91 12.92 -6.32
C SER A 157 10.89 11.81 -6.09
N LEU A 158 9.98 11.94 -5.11
CA LEU A 158 8.97 10.93 -4.84
C LEU A 158 7.82 10.97 -5.85
N PRO A 159 7.24 9.81 -6.21
CA PRO A 159 6.06 9.74 -7.06
C PRO A 159 4.87 10.52 -6.50
N SER A 160 3.91 10.86 -7.37
CA SER A 160 2.70 11.59 -6.97
C SER A 160 1.81 10.77 -6.02
N PHE A 161 0.95 11.48 -5.29
CA PHE A 161 -0.05 10.84 -4.43
C PHE A 161 -0.95 9.85 -5.20
N ASP A 162 -1.33 10.17 -6.45
CA ASP A 162 -2.11 9.26 -7.29
C ASP A 162 -1.39 7.94 -7.56
N VAL A 163 -0.06 7.99 -7.74
CA VAL A 163 0.74 6.77 -7.88
C VAL A 163 0.73 5.99 -6.57
N MET A 164 0.89 6.67 -5.43
CA MET A 164 0.85 6.01 -4.11
C MET A 164 -0.49 5.31 -3.88
N GLU A 165 -1.61 5.95 -4.22
CA GLU A 165 -2.95 5.36 -4.16
C GLU A 165 -3.09 4.15 -5.10
N LYS A 166 -2.57 4.21 -6.32
CA LYS A 166 -2.57 3.08 -7.26
C LYS A 166 -1.78 1.88 -6.72
N LEU A 167 -0.61 2.14 -6.13
CA LEU A 167 0.23 1.11 -5.50
C LEU A 167 -0.46 0.50 -4.27
N PHE A 168 -1.07 1.33 -3.43
CA PHE A 168 -1.88 0.87 -2.29
C PHE A 168 -3.05 -0.01 -2.74
N ASN A 169 -3.84 0.45 -3.70
CA ASN A 169 -5.02 -0.26 -4.19
C ASN A 169 -4.64 -1.62 -4.81
N PHE A 170 -3.53 -1.70 -5.54
CA PHE A 170 -3.01 -2.98 -6.02
C PHE A 170 -2.72 -3.96 -4.88
N GLY A 171 -2.01 -3.51 -3.84
CA GLY A 171 -1.72 -4.35 -2.68
C GLY A 171 -2.98 -4.76 -1.92
N LEU A 172 -3.96 -3.87 -1.78
CA LEU A 172 -5.25 -4.16 -1.14
C LEU A 172 -6.07 -5.20 -1.92
N ASP A 173 -6.14 -5.06 -3.24
CA ASP A 173 -6.89 -5.99 -4.08
C ASP A 173 -6.20 -7.36 -4.13
N PHE A 174 -4.87 -7.39 -4.15
CA PHE A 174 -4.09 -8.63 -4.03
C PHE A 174 -4.35 -9.31 -2.67
N TYR A 175 -4.30 -8.56 -1.57
CA TYR A 175 -4.64 -9.08 -0.23
C TYR A 175 -6.07 -9.64 -0.19
N SER A 176 -7.04 -8.92 -0.75
CA SER A 176 -8.45 -9.34 -0.76
C SER A 176 -8.63 -10.62 -1.56
N LEU A 177 -8.00 -10.69 -2.74
CA LEU A 177 -7.97 -11.88 -3.58
C LEU A 177 -7.43 -13.09 -2.80
N VAL A 178 -6.26 -12.97 -2.15
CA VAL A 178 -5.67 -14.06 -1.36
C VAL A 178 -6.54 -14.43 -0.16
N SER A 179 -7.09 -13.42 0.52
CA SER A 179 -7.91 -13.62 1.72
C SER A 179 -9.23 -14.31 1.45
N GLU A 180 -9.83 -14.11 0.29
CA GLU A 180 -11.13 -14.71 -0.02
C GLU A 180 -11.01 -16.11 -0.64
N ASN A 181 -9.85 -16.41 -1.22
CA ASN A 181 -9.66 -17.62 -2.02
C ASN A 181 -8.78 -18.67 -1.35
N LEU A 182 -7.79 -18.25 -0.57
CA LEU A 182 -6.73 -19.13 -0.09
C LEU A 182 -6.67 -19.17 1.43
N VAL A 183 -6.98 -18.06 2.07
CA VAL A 183 -7.06 -17.93 3.53
C VAL A 183 -8.54 -18.00 3.90
N ARG A 184 -8.94 -18.69 4.97
CA ARG A 184 -10.36 -18.73 5.38
C ARG A 184 -10.75 -17.52 6.24
N VAL A 185 -10.31 -16.33 5.85
CA VAL A 185 -10.51 -15.10 6.61
C VAL A 185 -11.25 -14.08 5.76
N VAL A 186 -12.33 -13.53 6.31
CA VAL A 186 -13.07 -12.44 5.65
C VAL A 186 -12.11 -11.26 5.46
N PRO A 187 -11.90 -10.78 4.22
CA PRO A 187 -10.97 -9.68 3.96
C PRO A 187 -11.40 -8.44 4.73
N CYS A 188 -10.41 -7.79 5.34
CA CYS A 188 -10.64 -6.52 5.99
C CYS A 188 -10.85 -5.42 4.94
N ASN A 189 -12.01 -4.76 4.94
CA ASN A 189 -12.26 -3.59 4.08
C ASN A 189 -11.45 -2.37 4.60
N LEU A 190 -10.20 -2.26 4.16
CA LEU A 190 -9.31 -1.15 4.56
C LEU A 190 -9.75 0.20 3.99
N ASN A 191 -10.45 0.22 2.85
CA ASN A 191 -11.02 1.45 2.28
C ASN A 191 -12.12 2.07 3.15
N ALA A 192 -12.84 1.25 3.92
CA ALA A 192 -13.83 1.74 4.88
C ALA A 192 -13.20 2.19 6.21
N LYS A 193 -11.97 1.76 6.53
CA LYS A 193 -11.29 2.02 7.81
C LYS A 193 -10.44 3.30 7.77
N ARG A 194 -11.09 4.44 7.49
CA ARG A 194 -10.46 5.78 7.40
C ARG A 194 -10.57 6.59 8.70
N ASN A 195 -10.51 5.92 9.85
CA ASN A 195 -10.74 6.57 11.15
C ASN A 195 -9.76 7.73 11.38
N VAL A 196 -8.46 7.56 11.07
CA VAL A 196 -7.47 8.64 11.22
C VAL A 196 -7.82 9.84 10.35
N LYS A 197 -8.39 9.64 9.16
CA LYS A 197 -8.85 10.73 8.31
C LYS A 197 -9.94 11.56 8.98
N PHE A 198 -10.93 10.90 9.57
CA PHE A 198 -12.05 11.57 10.23
C PHE A 198 -11.62 12.21 11.56
N ASP A 199 -10.74 11.56 12.32
CA ASP A 199 -10.20 12.11 13.57
C ASP A 199 -9.35 13.35 13.29
N LEU A 200 -8.47 13.30 12.28
CA LEU A 200 -7.65 14.45 11.89
C LEU A 200 -8.51 15.59 11.33
N LYS A 201 -9.59 15.29 10.59
CA LYS A 201 -10.59 16.29 10.20
C LYS A 201 -11.15 16.98 11.44
N GLY A 202 -11.63 16.23 12.43
CA GLY A 202 -12.17 16.78 13.66
C GLY A 202 -11.15 17.61 14.46
N ILE A 203 -9.87 17.22 14.44
CA ILE A 203 -8.77 18.02 15.04
C ILE A 203 -8.63 19.35 14.31
N LEU A 204 -8.59 19.35 12.97
CA LEU A 204 -8.46 20.58 12.18
C LEU A 204 -9.66 21.51 12.37
N GLU A 205 -10.88 20.98 12.50
CA GLU A 205 -12.09 21.76 12.82
C GLU A 205 -11.93 22.46 14.17
N LYS A 206 -11.51 21.72 15.20
CA LYS A 206 -11.27 22.26 16.55
C LYS A 206 -10.15 23.30 16.60
N LEU A 207 -9.21 23.23 15.66
CA LEU A 207 -8.14 24.23 15.51
C LEU A 207 -8.58 25.45 14.68
N GLY A 208 -9.83 25.51 14.23
CA GLY A 208 -10.41 26.66 13.55
C GLY A 208 -10.41 26.59 12.02
N LEU A 209 -10.20 25.41 11.43
CA LEU A 209 -10.40 25.21 9.99
C LEU A 209 -11.88 24.89 9.70
N GLU A 210 -12.64 25.87 9.19
CA GLU A 210 -14.09 25.74 8.98
C GLU A 210 -14.45 24.89 7.75
N GLU A 211 -13.66 25.01 6.68
CA GLU A 211 -13.81 24.19 5.48
C GLU A 211 -12.59 23.30 5.29
N ILE A 212 -12.78 21.99 5.42
CA ILE A 212 -11.72 21.00 5.24
C ILE A 212 -11.93 20.25 3.93
N LYS A 213 -10.94 20.35 3.04
CA LYS A 213 -10.88 19.52 1.85
C LYS A 213 -10.46 18.11 2.26
N MET A 214 -11.12 17.10 1.71
CA MET A 214 -10.87 15.70 2.11
C MET A 214 -10.07 14.93 1.06
N GLU A 215 -10.06 15.33 -0.20
CA GLU A 215 -9.41 14.58 -1.29
C GLU A 215 -8.53 15.50 -2.13
N MET A 216 -7.45 14.95 -2.71
CA MET A 216 -6.70 15.63 -3.77
C MET A 216 -7.57 15.65 -5.04
N LYS A 217 -7.54 16.78 -5.76
CA LYS A 217 -8.25 16.93 -7.05
C LYS A 217 -7.36 16.49 -8.20
#